data_AF-A0A1V5L1B0-F1
#
_entry.id   AF-A0A1V5L1B0-F1
#
_cell.length_a   1.000
_cell.length_b   1.000
_cell.length_c   1.000
_cell.angle_alpha   90.00
_cell.angle_beta   90.00
_cell.angle_gamma   90.00
#
_symmetry.space_group_name_H-M   'P 1'
#
loop_
_entity.id
_entity.type
_entity.pdbx_description
1 polymer ?
#
loop_
_entity_poly.entity_id
_entity_poly.type
_entity_poly.pdbx_seq_one_letter_code
_entity_poly.pdbx_strand_id
1 'polypeptide(L)'
;MKSYQWAVVLVGLVLGIMLSAQYRVTREIQASEPVQRARELSAQVEKLRADRDDYQSRVDDLRSQLDKVTAGPLVSEIKEALEYARILAGVSELIGPGVEVALNDSNVALKPGQNPNLYVLHDEDILRVLNELRAAGAEALSINGQRLLATTEVRCTGPTILLNKNKRLAPPYVITAIGNPDTLESSLKMKGGVAETLQFWGIQVSVKKIPEVIVPAYSGGIRFEYAKAGD
;
A
#
# COMPACT_ATOMS: atom_id res chain seq x y z
N MET A 1 -29.00 -14.01 -102.48
CA MET A 1 -28.62 -14.88 -101.34
C MET A 1 -27.16 -14.74 -100.87
N LYS A 2 -26.18 -14.31 -101.70
CA LYS A 2 -24.76 -14.22 -101.28
C LYS A 2 -24.41 -13.06 -100.32
N SER A 3 -25.13 -11.94 -100.33
CA SER A 3 -24.76 -10.73 -99.53
C SER A 3 -24.98 -10.89 -98.02
N TYR A 4 -26.04 -11.58 -97.57
CA TYR A 4 -26.32 -11.80 -96.15
C TYR A 4 -25.31 -12.74 -95.48
N GLN A 5 -24.77 -13.71 -96.22
CA GLN A 5 -23.75 -14.63 -95.71
C GLN A 5 -22.44 -13.90 -95.34
N TRP A 6 -22.03 -12.92 -96.14
CA TRP A 6 -20.87 -12.07 -95.85
C TRP A 6 -21.09 -11.15 -94.64
N ALA A 7 -22.31 -10.62 -94.47
CA ALA A 7 -22.64 -9.81 -93.29
C ALA A 7 -22.55 -10.61 -91.98
N VAL A 8 -23.05 -11.86 -91.97
CA VAL A 8 -22.98 -12.74 -90.79
C VAL A 8 -21.53 -13.10 -90.44
N VAL A 9 -20.69 -13.40 -91.45
CA VAL A 9 -19.26 -13.68 -91.23
C VAL A 9 -18.54 -12.47 -90.65
N LEU A 10 -18.83 -11.26 -91.15
CA LEU A 10 -18.21 -10.03 -90.69
C LEU A 10 -18.61 -9.70 -89.24
N VAL A 11 -19.89 -9.87 -88.90
CA VAL A 11 -20.39 -9.70 -87.52
C VAL A 11 -19.75 -10.73 -86.58
N GLY A 12 -19.66 -11.99 -87.00
CA GLY A 12 -19.00 -13.05 -86.21
C GLY A 12 -17.52 -12.76 -85.97
N LEU A 13 -16.82 -12.22 -86.97
CA LEU A 13 -15.41 -11.83 -86.87
C LEU A 13 -15.20 -10.64 -85.93
N VAL A 14 -16.06 -9.62 -86.03
CA VAL A 14 -16.04 -8.47 -85.11
C VAL A 14 -16.33 -8.91 -83.67
N LEU A 15 -17.32 -9.78 -83.45
CA LEU A 15 -17.63 -10.34 -82.13
C LEU A 15 -16.46 -11.18 -81.58
N GLY A 16 -15.83 -12.00 -82.42
CA GLY A 16 -14.66 -12.80 -82.03
C GLY A 16 -13.47 -11.92 -81.61
N ILE A 17 -13.21 -10.85 -82.34
CA ILE A 17 -12.15 -9.87 -81.98
C ILE A 17 -12.52 -9.14 -80.69
N MET A 18 -13.77 -8.74 -80.50
CA MET A 18 -14.24 -8.10 -79.27
C MET A 18 -14.09 -9.01 -78.05
N LEU A 19 -14.52 -10.27 -78.15
CA LEU A 19 -14.39 -11.27 -77.08
C LEU A 19 -12.92 -11.54 -76.75
N SER A 20 -12.06 -11.67 -77.77
CA SER A 20 -10.63 -11.87 -77.58
C SER A 20 -9.96 -10.66 -76.90
N ALA A 21 -10.30 -9.44 -77.32
CA ALA A 21 -9.83 -8.22 -76.69
C ALA A 21 -10.31 -8.11 -75.24
N GLN A 22 -11.58 -8.41 -74.97
CA GLN A 22 -12.17 -8.38 -73.64
C GLN A 22 -11.55 -9.44 -72.72
N TYR A 23 -11.29 -10.65 -73.23
CA TYR A 23 -10.59 -11.70 -72.48
C TYR A 23 -9.15 -11.29 -72.17
N ARG A 24 -8.43 -10.72 -73.14
CA ARG A 24 -7.05 -10.25 -72.96
C ARG A 24 -6.96 -9.12 -71.94
N VAL A 25 -7.82 -8.10 -72.05
CA VAL A 25 -7.87 -6.96 -71.11
C VAL A 25 -8.27 -7.41 -69.72
N THR A 26 -9.27 -8.30 -69.58
CA THR A 26 -9.68 -8.82 -68.27
C THR A 26 -8.55 -9.59 -67.61
N ARG A 27 -7.83 -10.42 -68.38
CA ARG A 27 -6.69 -11.20 -67.89
C ARG A 27 -5.51 -10.30 -67.51
N GLU A 28 -5.26 -9.23 -68.26
CA GLU A 28 -4.18 -8.27 -67.99
C GLU A 28 -4.50 -7.37 -66.79
N ILE A 29 -5.77 -6.99 -66.57
CA ILE A 29 -6.23 -6.31 -65.36
C ILE A 29 -6.09 -7.23 -64.13
N GLN A 30 -6.45 -8.51 -64.25
CA GLN A 30 -6.25 -9.47 -63.14
C GLN A 30 -4.79 -9.84 -62.90
N ALA A 31 -3.95 -9.79 -63.94
CA ALA A 31 -2.50 -9.97 -63.83
C ALA A 31 -1.76 -8.68 -63.44
N SER A 32 -2.46 -7.56 -63.31
CA SER A 32 -1.84 -6.29 -62.95
C SER A 32 -1.41 -6.31 -61.47
N GLU A 33 -0.13 -5.97 -61.25
CA GLU A 33 0.51 -5.78 -59.94
C GLU A 33 -0.38 -5.06 -58.90
N PRO A 34 -1.11 -3.96 -59.24
CA PRO A 34 -1.96 -3.26 -58.27
C PRO A 34 -3.12 -4.10 -57.73
N VAL A 35 -3.77 -4.92 -58.57
CA VAL A 35 -4.92 -5.73 -58.17
C VAL A 35 -4.48 -6.91 -57.30
N GLN A 36 -3.32 -7.50 -57.60
CA GLN A 36 -2.74 -8.57 -56.78
C GLN A 36 -2.31 -8.04 -55.41
N ARG A 37 -1.60 -6.92 -55.35
CA ARG A 37 -1.24 -6.26 -54.08
C ARG A 37 -2.47 -5.85 -53.27
N ALA A 38 -3.55 -5.37 -53.91
CA ALA A 38 -4.78 -5.02 -53.20
C ALA A 38 -5.44 -6.26 -52.57
N ARG A 39 -5.45 -7.41 -53.26
CA ARG A 39 -5.95 -8.68 -52.71
C ARG A 39 -5.06 -9.22 -51.60
N GLU A 40 -3.75 -9.18 -51.79
CA GLU A 40 -2.78 -9.61 -50.78
C GLU A 40 -2.87 -8.75 -49.53
N LEU A 41 -2.93 -7.42 -49.69
CA LEU A 41 -3.11 -6.49 -48.58
C LEU A 41 -4.46 -6.72 -47.88
N SER A 42 -5.53 -6.99 -48.64
CA SER A 42 -6.83 -7.34 -48.04
C SER A 42 -6.76 -8.63 -47.23
N ALA A 43 -6.07 -9.66 -47.73
CA ALA A 43 -5.85 -10.91 -47.01
C ALA A 43 -4.97 -10.73 -45.76
N GLN A 44 -3.94 -9.88 -45.84
CA GLN A 44 -3.11 -9.51 -44.69
C GLN A 44 -3.91 -8.75 -43.63
N VAL A 45 -4.75 -7.80 -44.04
CA VAL A 45 -5.63 -7.05 -43.13
C VAL A 45 -6.63 -7.98 -42.44
N GLU A 46 -7.25 -8.90 -43.17
CA GLU A 46 -8.16 -9.89 -42.58
C GLU A 46 -7.43 -10.84 -41.63
N LYS A 47 -6.22 -11.28 -41.96
CA LYS A 47 -5.38 -12.07 -41.04
C LYS A 47 -5.04 -11.29 -39.78
N LEU A 48 -4.58 -10.05 -39.91
CA LEU A 48 -4.26 -9.19 -38.77
C LEU A 48 -5.48 -8.89 -37.89
N ARG A 49 -6.67 -8.78 -38.49
CA ARG A 49 -7.93 -8.65 -37.74
C ARG A 49 -8.22 -9.91 -36.95
N ALA A 50 -8.10 -11.09 -37.56
CA ALA A 50 -8.29 -12.36 -36.87
C ALA A 50 -7.28 -12.55 -35.74
N ASP A 51 -6.01 -12.23 -35.97
CA ASP A 51 -4.96 -12.28 -34.94
C ASP A 51 -5.26 -11.31 -33.79
N ARG A 52 -5.70 -10.08 -34.10
CA ARG A 52 -6.12 -9.10 -33.08
C ARG A 52 -7.29 -9.62 -32.24
N ASP A 53 -8.27 -10.25 -32.87
CA ASP A 53 -9.43 -10.81 -32.15
C ASP A 53 -9.03 -12.01 -31.28
N ASP A 54 -8.11 -12.87 -31.74
CA ASP A 54 -7.52 -13.95 -30.92
C ASP A 54 -6.75 -13.40 -29.71
N TYR A 55 -5.89 -12.40 -29.92
CA TYR A 55 -5.15 -11.79 -28.82
C TYR A 55 -6.07 -11.09 -27.82
N GLN A 56 -7.13 -10.43 -28.30
CA GLN A 56 -8.11 -9.80 -27.42
C GLN A 56 -8.83 -10.86 -26.57
N SER A 57 -9.25 -11.98 -27.18
CA SER A 57 -9.85 -13.11 -26.47
C SER A 57 -8.91 -13.69 -25.40
N ARG A 58 -7.62 -13.84 -25.71
CA ARG A 58 -6.61 -14.29 -24.73
C ARG A 58 -6.44 -13.30 -23.58
N VAL A 59 -6.41 -11.99 -23.87
CA VAL A 59 -6.32 -10.95 -22.83
C VAL A 59 -7.53 -11.02 -21.90
N ASP A 60 -8.73 -11.22 -22.46
CA ASP A 60 -9.97 -11.30 -21.67
C ASP A 60 -10.02 -12.60 -20.85
N ASP A 61 -9.54 -13.72 -21.38
CA ASP A 61 -9.39 -14.98 -20.63
C ASP A 61 -8.35 -14.86 -19.51
N LEU A 62 -7.16 -14.30 -19.77
CA LEU A 62 -6.15 -14.07 -18.74
C LEU A 62 -6.65 -13.13 -17.64
N ARG A 63 -7.41 -12.09 -18.00
CA ARG A 63 -8.07 -11.21 -17.03
C ARG A 63 -9.09 -11.98 -16.19
N SER A 64 -9.93 -12.82 -16.80
CA SER A 64 -10.88 -13.68 -16.10
C SER A 64 -10.19 -14.67 -15.14
N GLN A 65 -9.06 -15.26 -15.56
CA GLN A 65 -8.25 -16.12 -14.71
C GLN A 65 -7.62 -15.35 -13.54
N LEU A 66 -7.06 -14.17 -13.80
CA LEU A 66 -6.50 -13.30 -12.78
C LEU A 66 -7.58 -12.86 -11.78
N ASP A 67 -8.76 -12.48 -12.25
CA ASP A 67 -9.89 -12.10 -11.41
C ASP A 67 -10.35 -13.29 -10.55
N LYS A 68 -10.42 -14.51 -11.10
CA LYS A 68 -10.75 -15.72 -10.31
C LYS A 68 -9.72 -16.02 -9.22
N VAL A 69 -8.43 -15.82 -9.51
CA VAL A 69 -7.35 -16.01 -8.53
C VAL A 69 -7.39 -14.90 -7.47
N THR A 70 -7.65 -13.66 -7.88
CA THR A 70 -7.56 -12.49 -6.98
C THR A 70 -8.84 -12.26 -6.16
N ALA A 71 -10.00 -12.67 -6.69
CA ALA A 71 -11.33 -12.55 -6.08
C ALA A 71 -11.79 -13.85 -5.40
N GLY A 72 -10.98 -14.90 -5.38
CA GLY A 72 -11.28 -16.09 -4.59
C GLY A 72 -11.33 -15.74 -3.09
N PRO A 73 -12.34 -16.19 -2.33
CA PRO A 73 -12.48 -15.87 -0.90
C PRO A 73 -11.24 -16.26 -0.07
N LEU A 74 -10.51 -17.30 -0.53
CA LEU A 74 -9.24 -17.71 0.07
C LEU A 74 -8.16 -16.61 0.01
N VAL A 75 -8.10 -15.81 -1.05
CA VAL A 75 -7.10 -14.74 -1.20
C VAL A 75 -7.46 -13.51 -0.37
N SER A 76 -8.74 -13.19 -0.22
CA SER A 76 -9.15 -12.13 0.71
C SER A 76 -8.89 -12.53 2.16
N GLU A 77 -9.22 -13.75 2.55
CA GLU A 77 -8.96 -14.27 3.90
C GLU A 77 -7.46 -14.29 4.21
N ILE A 78 -6.61 -14.75 3.28
CA ILE A 78 -5.15 -14.73 3.45
C ILE A 78 -4.62 -13.28 3.56
N LYS A 79 -5.15 -12.33 2.79
CA LYS A 79 -4.76 -10.92 2.86
C LYS A 79 -5.14 -10.30 4.21
N GLU A 80 -6.35 -10.54 4.69
CA GLU A 80 -6.81 -10.07 6.00
C GLU A 80 -5.97 -10.68 7.12
N ALA A 81 -5.69 -11.99 7.07
CA ALA A 81 -4.84 -12.67 8.03
C ALA A 81 -3.40 -12.10 8.02
N LEU A 82 -2.87 -11.81 6.84
CA LEU A 82 -1.54 -11.20 6.69
C LEU A 82 -1.50 -9.79 7.26
N GLU A 83 -2.49 -8.95 6.97
CA GLU A 83 -2.57 -7.60 7.53
C GLU A 83 -2.72 -7.63 9.05
N TYR A 84 -3.58 -8.49 9.57
CA TYR A 84 -3.71 -8.70 11.02
C TYR A 84 -2.37 -9.14 11.65
N ALA A 85 -1.66 -10.07 11.02
CA ALA A 85 -0.33 -10.47 11.47
C ALA A 85 0.70 -9.31 11.43
N ARG A 86 0.64 -8.43 10.42
CA ARG A 86 1.50 -7.24 10.33
C ARG A 86 1.19 -6.22 11.42
N ILE A 87 -0.08 -6.03 11.75
CA ILE A 87 -0.54 -5.17 12.85
C ILE A 87 0.02 -5.71 14.18
N LEU A 88 -0.13 -7.01 14.45
CA LEU A 88 0.38 -7.66 15.67
C LEU A 88 1.90 -7.64 15.76
N ALA A 89 2.59 -7.83 14.64
CA ALA A 89 4.05 -7.68 14.54
C ALA A 89 4.50 -6.22 14.68
N GLY A 90 3.57 -5.26 14.60
CA GLY A 90 3.82 -3.82 14.68
C GLY A 90 4.58 -3.23 13.51
N VAL A 91 4.57 -3.92 12.35
CA VAL A 91 5.23 -3.45 11.11
C VAL A 91 4.29 -2.66 10.19
N SER A 92 3.02 -2.55 10.57
CA SER A 92 2.06 -1.63 9.94
C SER A 92 1.92 -0.35 10.75
N GLU A 93 1.83 0.77 10.04
CA GLU A 93 1.34 2.03 10.60
C GLU A 93 -0.13 1.89 10.99
N LEU A 94 -0.49 2.48 12.12
CA LEU A 94 -1.84 2.44 12.66
C LEU A 94 -2.36 3.86 12.85
N ILE A 95 -3.65 4.02 12.61
CA ILE A 95 -4.36 5.27 12.72
C ILE A 95 -5.65 5.01 13.51
N GLY A 96 -5.99 5.92 14.43
CA GLY A 96 -7.22 5.81 15.19
C GLY A 96 -7.38 6.93 16.21
N PRO A 97 -8.51 7.01 16.92
CA PRO A 97 -8.68 7.95 18.01
C PRO A 97 -7.71 7.63 19.14
N GLY A 98 -7.29 8.67 19.87
CA GLY A 98 -6.32 8.47 20.93
C GLY A 98 -5.96 9.71 21.73
N VAL A 99 -4.82 9.63 22.40
CA VAL A 99 -4.23 10.74 23.15
C VAL A 99 -2.77 10.96 22.76
N GLU A 100 -2.35 12.21 22.86
CA GLU A 100 -0.95 12.62 22.88
C GLU A 100 -0.61 13.11 24.29
N VAL A 101 0.42 12.52 24.88
CA VAL A 101 0.95 12.85 26.20
C VAL A 101 2.33 13.45 26.02
N ALA A 102 2.47 14.74 26.30
CA ALA A 102 3.75 15.42 26.31
C ALA A 102 4.29 15.48 27.75
N LEU A 103 5.51 15.01 27.93
CA LEU A 103 6.25 14.98 29.19
C LEU A 103 7.54 15.77 29.02
N ASN A 104 7.81 16.70 29.92
CA ASN A 104 9.07 17.44 29.93
C ASN A 104 9.58 17.59 31.36
N ASP A 105 10.88 17.79 31.51
CA ASP A 105 11.52 17.96 32.81
C ASP A 105 10.92 19.12 33.60
N SER A 106 11.19 19.13 34.90
CA SER A 106 10.67 20.15 35.78
C SER A 106 11.19 21.54 35.40
N ASN A 107 10.29 22.52 35.43
CA ASN A 107 10.64 23.93 35.27
C ASN A 107 10.88 24.63 36.63
N VAL A 108 10.82 23.88 37.73
CA VAL A 108 10.97 24.42 39.08
C VAL A 108 12.46 24.58 39.41
N ALA A 109 12.82 25.74 39.94
CA ALA A 109 14.17 26.00 40.41
C ALA A 109 14.51 25.11 41.62
N LEU A 110 15.62 24.37 41.53
CA LEU A 110 16.14 23.53 42.60
C LEU A 110 16.49 24.36 43.83
N LYS A 111 15.91 24.01 44.98
CA LYS A 111 16.29 24.62 46.26
C LYS A 111 17.58 23.98 46.79
N PRO A 112 18.39 24.72 47.57
CA PRO A 112 19.58 24.16 48.21
C PRO A 112 19.26 22.90 49.02
N GLY A 113 20.04 21.84 48.82
CA GLY A 113 19.88 20.55 49.52
C GLY A 113 18.89 19.57 48.88
N GLN A 114 18.22 19.93 47.77
CA GLN A 114 17.37 19.00 47.03
C GLN A 114 18.18 18.17 46.03
N ASN A 115 17.75 16.93 45.79
CA ASN A 115 18.34 16.05 44.78
C ASN A 115 17.82 16.43 43.38
N PRO A 116 18.69 16.86 42.44
CA PRO A 116 18.30 17.20 41.07
C PRO A 116 17.59 16.08 40.33
N ASN A 117 17.92 14.81 40.64
CA ASN A 117 17.35 13.65 39.96
C ASN A 117 15.83 13.51 40.17
N LEU A 118 15.25 14.16 41.18
CA LEU A 118 13.79 14.10 41.40
C LEU A 118 13.02 15.04 40.46
N TYR A 119 13.72 15.90 39.73
CA TYR A 119 13.15 16.96 38.89
C TYR A 119 13.33 16.71 37.39
N VAL A 120 13.92 15.56 37.03
CA VAL A 120 14.17 15.12 35.65
C VAL A 120 13.45 13.80 35.41
N LEU A 121 12.95 13.61 34.19
CA LEU A 121 12.27 12.39 33.79
C LEU A 121 13.25 11.21 33.72
N HIS A 122 12.85 10.10 34.35
CA HIS A 122 13.54 8.83 34.26
C HIS A 122 12.75 7.84 33.39
N ASP A 123 13.41 6.75 32.99
CA ASP A 123 12.79 5.62 32.33
C ASP A 123 11.64 5.03 33.12
N GLU A 124 11.75 4.94 34.45
CA GLU A 124 10.66 4.49 35.32
C GLU A 124 9.40 5.37 35.19
N ASP A 125 9.56 6.69 35.10
CA ASP A 125 8.44 7.61 34.93
C ASP A 125 7.71 7.38 33.61
N ILE A 126 8.49 7.22 32.53
CA ILE A 126 7.94 6.89 31.21
C ILE A 126 7.25 5.53 31.24
N LEU A 127 7.87 4.52 31.86
CA LEU A 127 7.29 3.18 31.99
C LEU A 127 5.97 3.20 32.76
N ARG A 128 5.85 3.99 33.83
CA ARG A 128 4.60 4.17 34.58
C ARG A 128 3.50 4.75 33.68
N VAL A 129 3.80 5.79 32.90
CA VAL A 129 2.82 6.39 31.96
C VAL A 129 2.41 5.39 30.88
N LEU A 130 3.36 4.66 30.31
CA LEU A 130 3.09 3.64 29.29
C LEU A 130 2.22 2.51 29.85
N ASN A 131 2.50 2.04 31.06
CA ASN A 131 1.75 0.97 31.70
C ASN A 131 0.33 1.41 32.04
N GLU A 132 0.14 2.66 32.48
CA GLU A 132 -1.18 3.23 32.73
C GLU A 132 -2.02 3.30 31.45
N LEU A 133 -1.41 3.74 30.34
CA LEU A 133 -2.06 3.75 29.03
C LEU A 133 -2.43 2.33 28.56
N ARG A 134 -1.53 1.35 28.73
CA ARG A 134 -1.84 -0.06 28.41
C ARG A 134 -2.97 -0.61 29.27
N ALA A 135 -2.96 -0.34 30.58
CA ALA A 135 -4.00 -0.76 31.51
C ALA A 135 -5.36 -0.14 31.16
N ALA A 136 -5.36 1.08 30.65
CA ALA A 136 -6.54 1.79 30.15
C ALA A 136 -7.00 1.36 28.75
N GLY A 137 -6.35 0.36 28.14
CA GLY A 137 -6.76 -0.21 26.86
C GLY A 137 -6.12 0.43 25.63
N ALA A 138 -4.94 1.05 25.76
CA ALA A 138 -4.19 1.51 24.58
C ALA A 138 -3.79 0.33 23.68
N GLU A 139 -4.22 0.38 22.41
CA GLU A 139 -4.00 -0.67 21.42
C GLU A 139 -2.62 -0.56 20.76
N ALA A 140 -2.15 0.68 20.57
CA ALA A 140 -0.85 0.98 19.98
C ALA A 140 -0.23 2.21 20.62
N LEU A 141 1.10 2.17 20.78
CA LEU A 141 1.86 3.21 21.47
C LEU A 141 3.10 3.60 20.66
N SER A 142 3.46 4.88 20.69
CA SER A 142 4.77 5.36 20.24
C SER A 142 5.34 6.42 21.18
N ILE A 143 6.67 6.56 21.21
CA ILE A 143 7.36 7.68 21.88
C ILE A 143 8.20 8.41 20.83
N ASN A 144 7.97 9.71 20.66
CA ASN A 144 8.64 10.56 19.66
C ASN A 144 8.62 9.90 18.26
N GLY A 145 7.47 9.33 17.88
CA GLY A 145 7.29 8.65 16.60
C GLY A 145 8.04 7.30 16.48
N GLN A 146 8.48 6.70 17.59
CA GLN A 146 9.05 5.35 17.59
C GLN A 146 8.02 4.36 18.15
N ARG A 147 7.61 3.39 17.32
CA ARG A 147 6.65 2.34 17.71
C ARG A 147 7.16 1.53 18.91
N LEU A 148 6.27 1.31 19.87
CA LEU A 148 6.48 0.40 20.99
C LEU A 148 5.86 -0.97 20.66
N LEU A 149 6.66 -2.01 20.83
CA LEU A 149 6.27 -3.41 20.77
C LEU A 149 6.31 -4.04 22.16
N ALA A 150 5.84 -5.28 22.28
CA ALA A 150 5.95 -6.05 23.51
C ALA A 150 7.41 -6.27 23.96
N THR A 151 8.34 -6.28 23.00
CA THR A 151 9.78 -6.45 23.24
C THR A 151 10.54 -5.12 23.30
N THR A 152 9.84 -3.98 23.30
CA THR A 152 10.49 -2.67 23.37
C THR A 152 11.09 -2.47 24.75
N GLU A 153 12.39 -2.20 24.75
CA GLU A 153 13.12 -1.74 25.91
C GLU A 153 13.01 -0.22 26.04
N VAL A 154 12.74 0.26 27.25
CA VAL A 154 12.85 1.68 27.65
C VAL A 154 13.87 1.72 28.78
N ARG A 155 15.02 2.33 28.56
CA ARG A 155 16.07 2.43 29.60
C ARG A 155 16.74 3.79 29.63
N CYS A 156 17.15 4.24 30.80
CA CYS A 156 18.01 5.41 30.93
C CYS A 156 19.40 5.15 30.30
N THR A 157 19.96 6.16 29.66
CA THR A 157 21.36 6.18 29.21
C THR A 157 21.88 7.62 29.33
N GLY A 158 22.49 7.93 30.48
CA GLY A 158 22.82 9.32 30.84
C GLY A 158 21.53 10.15 30.99
N PRO A 159 21.46 11.39 30.47
CA PRO A 159 20.29 12.27 30.59
C PRO A 159 19.22 11.99 29.53
N THR A 160 19.26 10.82 28.88
CA THR A 160 18.37 10.48 27.76
C THR A 160 17.85 9.08 27.94
N ILE A 161 16.73 8.78 27.28
CA ILE A 161 16.15 7.44 27.25
C ILE A 161 16.54 6.76 25.96
N LEU A 162 16.98 5.51 26.06
CA LEU A 162 17.17 4.64 24.93
C LEU A 162 15.94 3.75 24.75
N LEU A 163 15.40 3.78 23.54
CA LEU A 163 14.28 3.00 23.09
C LEU A 163 14.74 2.00 22.02
N ASN A 164 14.12 0.81 21.99
CA ASN A 164 14.33 -0.16 20.91
C ASN A 164 15.82 -0.51 20.68
N LYS A 165 16.63 -0.53 21.76
CA LYS A 165 18.08 -0.77 21.78
C LYS A 165 18.97 0.27 21.09
N ASN A 166 18.45 1.15 20.23
CA ASN A 166 19.29 2.04 19.41
C ASN A 166 18.75 3.47 19.22
N LYS A 167 17.54 3.80 19.69
CA LYS A 167 16.95 5.14 19.53
C LYS A 167 17.11 5.93 20.81
N ARG A 168 17.99 6.92 20.81
CA ARG A 168 18.17 7.83 21.95
C ARG A 168 17.21 9.00 21.82
N LEU A 169 16.42 9.22 22.86
CA LEU A 169 15.39 10.25 22.94
C LEU A 169 15.67 11.16 24.14
N ALA A 170 15.52 12.47 23.93
CA ALA A 170 15.62 13.48 24.97
C ALA A 170 14.25 14.14 25.20
N PRO A 171 14.01 14.73 26.39
CA PRO A 171 12.83 15.54 26.63
C PRO A 171 12.72 16.71 25.63
N PRO A 172 11.50 17.14 25.24
CA PRO A 172 10.21 16.58 25.67
C PRO A 172 9.91 15.22 25.02
N TYR A 173 9.36 14.31 25.81
CA TYR A 173 8.85 13.02 25.35
C TYR A 173 7.38 13.15 24.97
N VAL A 174 7.05 12.81 23.73
CA VAL A 174 5.70 12.81 23.20
C VAL A 174 5.27 11.36 23.03
N ILE A 175 4.35 10.91 23.87
CA ILE A 175 3.77 9.58 23.81
C ILE A 175 2.44 9.67 23.08
N THR A 176 2.31 8.91 21.99
CA THR A 176 1.06 8.81 21.25
C THR A 176 0.43 7.45 21.50
N ALA A 177 -0.84 7.42 21.87
CA ALA A 177 -1.58 6.21 22.20
C ALA A 177 -2.89 6.14 21.44
N ILE A 178 -3.13 5.05 20.71
CA ILE A 178 -4.44 4.75 20.08
C ILE A 178 -5.31 4.00 21.10
N GLY A 179 -6.56 4.43 21.24
CA GLY A 179 -7.56 3.82 22.13
C GLY A 179 -8.69 4.81 22.44
N ASN A 180 -9.60 4.45 23.37
CA ASN A 180 -10.69 5.34 23.77
C ASN A 180 -10.12 6.62 24.44
N PRO A 181 -10.24 7.82 23.84
CA PRO A 181 -9.53 9.01 24.32
C PRO A 181 -9.93 9.43 25.73
N ASP A 182 -11.21 9.29 26.08
CA ASP A 182 -11.72 9.67 27.40
C ASP A 182 -11.21 8.72 28.49
N THR A 183 -11.11 7.43 28.19
CA THR A 183 -10.60 6.41 29.12
C THR A 183 -9.10 6.60 29.34
N LEU A 184 -8.33 6.80 28.26
CA LEU A 184 -6.89 7.04 28.32
C LEU A 184 -6.53 8.34 29.04
N GLU A 185 -7.28 9.42 28.81
CA GLU A 185 -7.08 10.68 29.53
C GLU A 185 -7.41 10.53 31.02
N SER A 186 -8.53 9.88 31.32
CA SER A 186 -9.00 9.73 32.71
C SER A 186 -8.07 8.86 33.54
N SER A 187 -7.51 7.78 32.98
CA SER A 187 -6.56 6.91 33.69
C SER A 187 -5.30 7.68 34.09
N LEU A 188 -4.73 8.45 33.17
CA LEU A 188 -3.55 9.28 33.46
C LEU A 188 -3.82 10.35 34.52
N LYS A 189 -5.02 10.93 34.51
CA LYS A 189 -5.46 12.00 35.43
C LYS A 189 -6.14 11.47 36.70
N MET A 190 -6.06 10.17 36.98
CA MET A 190 -6.56 9.62 38.24
C MET A 190 -5.89 10.30 39.43
N LYS A 191 -6.69 10.60 40.47
CA LYS A 191 -6.18 11.18 41.72
C LYS A 191 -5.18 10.22 42.37
N GLY A 192 -4.02 10.74 42.76
CA GLY A 192 -2.89 9.96 43.25
C GLY A 192 -2.21 9.11 42.18
N GLY A 193 -2.58 9.28 40.91
CA GLY A 193 -2.04 8.54 39.78
C GLY A 193 -0.71 9.09 39.25
N VAL A 194 -0.33 8.62 38.06
CA VAL A 194 0.97 8.94 37.46
C VAL A 194 1.13 10.42 37.13
N ALA A 195 0.13 11.09 36.54
CA ALA A 195 0.28 12.50 36.15
C ALA A 195 0.42 13.42 37.37
N GLU A 196 -0.39 13.21 38.41
CA GLU A 196 -0.32 14.01 39.64
C GLU A 196 1.02 13.81 40.37
N THR A 197 1.50 12.56 40.44
CA THR A 197 2.80 12.24 41.05
C THR A 197 3.96 12.93 40.33
N LEU A 198 3.94 12.97 38.99
CA LEU A 198 4.95 13.67 38.21
C LEU A 198 4.85 15.19 38.39
N GLN A 199 3.64 15.73 38.32
CA GLN A 199 3.38 17.16 38.50
C GLN A 199 3.78 17.66 39.89
N PHE A 200 3.71 16.82 40.92
CA PHE A 200 4.20 17.15 42.27
C PHE A 200 5.67 17.56 42.28
N TRP A 201 6.50 16.91 41.45
CA TRP A 201 7.91 17.25 41.27
C TRP A 201 8.15 18.39 40.26
N GLY A 202 7.07 19.00 39.77
CA GLY A 202 7.10 20.05 38.75
C GLY A 202 7.35 19.55 37.34
N ILE A 203 7.40 18.23 37.12
CA ILE A 203 7.46 17.62 35.78
C ILE A 203 6.23 18.10 35.00
N GLN A 204 6.48 18.55 33.78
CA GLN A 204 5.45 19.11 32.93
C GLN A 204 4.74 17.96 32.22
N VAL A 205 3.46 17.76 32.55
CA VAL A 205 2.60 16.74 31.93
C VAL A 205 1.45 17.42 31.22
N SER A 206 1.29 17.15 29.93
CA SER A 206 0.16 17.61 29.12
C SER A 206 -0.46 16.42 28.39
N VAL A 207 -1.79 16.28 28.49
CA VAL A 207 -2.55 15.22 27.82
C VAL A 207 -3.56 15.88 26.92
N LYS A 208 -3.53 15.52 25.63
CA LYS A 208 -4.45 16.02 24.61
C LYS A 208 -5.18 14.85 23.95
N LYS A 209 -6.51 14.90 23.92
CA LYS A 209 -7.31 14.00 23.09
C LYS A 209 -7.21 14.43 21.64
N ILE A 210 -6.97 13.47 20.76
CA ILE A 210 -6.84 13.71 19.33
C ILE A 210 -7.77 12.73 18.61
N PRO A 211 -8.68 13.21 17.73
CA PRO A 211 -9.63 12.35 17.03
C PRO A 211 -8.98 11.29 16.14
N GLU A 212 -7.79 11.61 15.61
CA GLU A 212 -7.01 10.75 14.75
C GLU A 212 -5.52 10.94 15.08
N VAL A 213 -4.92 9.95 15.73
CA VAL A 213 -3.48 9.88 15.96
C VAL A 213 -2.86 8.83 15.04
N ILE A 214 -1.61 9.06 14.67
CA ILE A 214 -0.82 8.13 13.87
C ILE A 214 0.23 7.50 14.78
N VAL A 215 0.26 6.17 14.81
CA VAL A 215 1.31 5.37 15.44
C VAL A 215 2.09 4.67 14.34
N PRO A 216 3.35 5.07 14.07
CA PRO A 216 4.08 4.59 12.90
C PRO A 216 4.40 3.09 12.99
N ALA A 217 4.80 2.52 11.86
CA ALA A 217 5.37 1.19 11.80
C ALA A 217 6.68 1.10 12.60
N TYR A 218 6.97 -0.07 13.18
CA TYR A 218 8.25 -0.35 13.80
C TYR A 218 9.35 -0.36 12.75
N SER A 219 10.36 0.48 12.94
CA SER A 219 11.47 0.65 11.99
C SER A 219 12.65 -0.32 12.23
N GLY A 220 12.56 -1.19 13.23
CA GLY A 220 13.62 -2.17 13.54
C GLY A 220 13.37 -3.52 12.85
N GLY A 221 14.43 -4.32 12.72
CA GLY A 221 14.30 -5.67 12.17
C GLY A 221 13.86 -6.68 13.22
N ILE A 222 12.85 -7.49 12.90
CA ILE A 222 12.49 -8.69 13.68
C ILE A 222 13.28 -9.86 13.08
N ARG A 223 14.37 -10.28 13.72
CA ARG A 223 15.21 -11.39 13.27
C ARG A 223 15.31 -12.45 14.35
N PHE A 224 14.94 -13.67 13.98
CA PHE A 224 15.23 -14.86 14.78
C PHE A 224 16.49 -15.52 14.22
N GLU A 225 17.48 -15.76 15.06
CA GLU A 225 18.71 -16.46 14.65
C GLU A 225 18.57 -17.98 14.71
N TYR A 226 17.83 -18.47 15.70
CA TYR A 226 17.67 -19.90 15.97
C TYR A 226 16.22 -20.38 15.83
N ALA A 227 15.26 -19.54 16.23
CA ALA A 227 13.85 -19.92 16.22
C ALA A 227 13.31 -20.04 14.79
N LYS A 228 12.49 -21.06 14.57
CA LYS A 228 11.77 -21.35 13.32
C LYS A 228 10.31 -21.63 13.65
N ALA A 229 9.43 -21.51 12.67
CA ALA A 229 8.06 -22.00 12.82
C ALA A 229 8.11 -23.49 13.19
N GLY A 230 7.36 -23.89 14.21
CA GLY A 230 7.14 -25.30 14.52
C GLY A 230 6.08 -25.85 13.58
N ASP A 231 6.29 -27.08 13.10
CA ASP A 231 5.34 -27.83 12.27
C ASP A 231 4.16 -28.37 13.10
#